data_AF-A0A9Q4A8M2-F1
#
_entry.id   AF-A0A9Q4A8M2-F1
#
_cell.length_a   1.000
_cell.length_b   1.000
_cell.length_c   1.000
_cell.angle_alpha   90.00
_cell.angle_beta   90.00
_cell.angle_gamma   90.00
#
_symmetry.space_group_name_H-M   'P 1'
#
loop_
_entity.id
_entity.type
_entity.pdbx_description
1 polymer ?
#
loop_
_entity_poly.entity_id
_entity_poly.type
_entity_poly.pdbx_seq_one_letter_code
_entity_poly.pdbx_strand_id
1 'polypeptide(L)' 'RSTGVFPSLAIQMTAIGEESGALDTMLDKVASYYEDEVDNMVDSLTSLMEPMIMAVLGVIVGGLVIAMYLPIFKLGSVV' A
#
# COMPACT_ATOMS: atom_id res chain seq x y z
N ARG A 1 18.75 24.23 12.20
CA ARG A 1 19.39 23.06 11.57
C ARG A 1 18.36 21.93 11.59
N SER A 2 17.60 21.77 10.51
CA SER A 2 16.69 20.63 10.32
C SER A 2 16.83 20.25 8.86
N THR A 3 17.61 19.21 8.58
CA THR A 3 17.90 18.76 7.21
C THR A 3 16.74 17.99 6.58
N GLY A 4 15.62 17.82 7.29
CA GLY A 4 14.45 17.04 6.85
C GLY A 4 14.70 15.53 6.78
N VAL A 5 15.93 15.09 7.10
CA VAL A 5 16.33 13.68 7.03
C VAL A 5 15.86 12.89 8.25
N PHE A 6 15.78 13.55 9.41
CA PHE A 6 15.32 12.92 10.65
C PHE A 6 13.87 13.30 10.95
N PRO A 7 12.96 12.33 11.08
CA PRO A 7 11.58 12.58 11.47
C PRO A 7 11.49 13.24 12.85
N SER A 8 10.44 14.02 13.08
CA SER A 8 10.22 14.69 14.37
C SER A 8 10.12 13.72 15.54
N LEU A 9 9.57 12.53 15.31
CA LEU A 9 9.47 11.48 16.32
C LEU A 9 10.85 10.97 16.74
N ALA A 10 11.74 10.69 15.78
CA ALA A 10 13.10 10.28 16.05
C ALA A 10 13.87 11.35 16.85
N ILE A 11 13.71 12.63 16.50
CA ILE A 11 14.34 13.76 17.21
C ILE A 11 13.82 13.85 18.66
N GLN A 12 12.51 13.75 18.87
CA GLN A 12 11.90 13.83 20.20
C GLN A 12 12.33 12.67 21.09
N MET A 13 12.30 11.44 20.58
CA MET A 13 12.69 10.25 21.31
C MET A 13 14.19 10.26 21.67
N THR A 14 15.03 10.77 20.77
CA THR A 14 16.46 11.01 21.03
C THR A 14 16.66 12.00 22.18
N ALA A 15 15.95 13.14 22.16
CA ALA A 15 16.03 14.15 23.22
C ALA A 15 15.58 13.60 24.60
N ILE A 16 14.49 12.83 24.63
CA ILE A 16 13.98 12.18 25.84
C ILE A 16 14.99 11.13 26.35
N GLY A 17 15.59 10.36 25.44
CA GLY A 17 16.59 9.34 25.77
C GLY A 17 17.89 9.94 26.30
N GLU A 18 18.30 11.10 25.80
CA GLU A 18 19.46 11.84 26.29
C GLU A 18 19.20 12.44 27.69
N GLU A 19 18.02 13.01 27.93
CA GLU A 19 17.63 13.58 29.23
C GLU A 19 17.47 12.51 30.33
N SER A 20 16.97 11.32 29.96
CA SER A 20 16.75 10.20 30.88
C SER A 20 17.93 9.23 31.00
N GLY A 21 18.99 9.41 30.21
CA GLY A 21 20.11 8.47 30.13
C GLY A 21 19.76 7.11 29.51
N ALA A 22 18.60 6.99 28.85
CA ALA A 22 18.06 5.77 28.24
C ALA A 22 18.06 5.85 26.69
N LEU A 23 19.06 6.51 26.11
CA LEU A 23 19.16 6.75 24.67
C LEU A 23 19.06 5.47 23.84
N ASP A 24 19.75 4.41 24.25
CA ASP A 24 19.74 3.11 23.59
C ASP A 24 18.32 2.54 23.47
N THR A 25 17.58 2.52 24.60
CA THR A 25 16.19 2.07 24.64
C THR A 25 15.26 2.95 23.80
N MET A 26 15.49 4.26 23.75
CA MET A 26 14.65 5.17 22.95
C MET A 26 14.91 5.03 21.45
N LEU A 27 16.15 4.78 21.03
CA LEU A 27 16.49 4.52 19.63
C LEU A 27 15.92 3.17 19.17
N ASP A 28 15.96 2.15 20.01
CA ASP A 28 15.37 0.83 19.73
C ASP A 28 13.84 0.95 19.49
N LYS A 29 13.14 1.71 20.34
CA LYS A 29 11.71 2.02 20.13
C LYS A 29 11.42 2.75 18.83
N VAL A 30 12.29 3.67 18.43
CA VAL A 30 12.13 4.40 17.15
C VAL A 30 12.32 3.44 15.98
N ALA A 31 13.29 2.53 16.06
CA ALA A 31 13.51 1.50 15.03
C ALA A 31 12.29 0.59 14.89
N SER A 32 11.80 0.01 16.00
CA SER A 32 10.62 -0.87 15.97
C SER A 32 9.38 -0.16 15.43
N TYR A 33 9.17 1.12 15.81
CA TYR A 33 8.04 1.90 15.29
C TYR A 33 8.09 2.05 13.76
N TYR A 34 9.27 2.34 13.21
CA TYR A 34 9.41 2.48 11.76
C TYR A 34 9.38 1.15 11.02
N GLU A 35 9.87 0.06 11.60
CA GLU A 35 9.66 -1.29 11.07
C GLU A 35 8.17 -1.62 11.00
N ASP A 36 7.44 -1.43 12.10
CA ASP A 36 5.99 -1.66 12.16
C ASP A 36 5.24 -0.78 11.14
N GLU A 37 5.64 0.48 10.96
CA GLU A 37 5.00 1.37 9.98
C GLU A 37 5.25 0.91 8.54
N VAL A 38 6.45 0.43 8.24
CA VAL A 38 6.78 -0.15 6.92
C VAL A 38 5.99 -1.44 6.68
N ASP A 39 5.95 -2.35 7.66
CA ASP A 39 5.21 -3.61 7.55
C ASP A 39 3.71 -3.36 7.34
N ASN A 40 3.11 -2.47 8.12
CA ASN A 40 1.71 -2.07 7.95
C ASN A 40 1.44 -1.48 6.56
N MET A 41 2.37 -0.70 6.03
CA MET A 41 2.25 -0.14 4.68
C MET A 41 2.34 -1.25 3.62
N VAL A 42 3.25 -2.21 3.77
CA VAL A 42 3.40 -3.35 2.86
C VAL A 42 2.16 -4.24 2.88
N ASP A 43 1.60 -4.52 4.05
CA ASP A 43 0.37 -5.30 4.19
C ASP A 43 -0.81 -4.59 3.54
N SER A 44 -0.92 -3.27 3.77
CA SER A 44 -1.96 -2.45 3.14
C SER A 44 -1.85 -2.48 1.61
N LEU A 45 -0.64 -2.30 1.07
CA LEU A 45 -0.39 -2.38 -0.37
C LEU A 45 -0.75 -3.76 -0.93
N THR A 46 -0.40 -4.83 -0.22
CA THR A 46 -0.70 -6.21 -0.61
C THR A 46 -2.20 -6.46 -0.60
N SER A 47 -2.93 -5.97 0.41
CA SER A 47 -4.39 -6.11 0.50
C SER A 47 -5.13 -5.42 -0.66
N LEU A 48 -4.57 -4.32 -1.18
CA LEU A 48 -5.12 -3.59 -2.32
C LEU A 48 -4.81 -4.27 -3.67
N MET A 49 -3.79 -5.12 -3.74
CA MET A 49 -3.47 -5.84 -4.98
C MET A 49 -4.55 -6.85 -5.37
N GLU A 50 -5.16 -7.55 -4.41
CA GLU A 50 -6.22 -8.53 -4.69
C GLU A 50 -7.44 -7.93 -5.41
N PRO A 51 -8.09 -6.85 -4.93
CA PRO A 51 -9.22 -6.25 -5.64
C PRO A 51 -8.82 -5.65 -6.98
N MET A 52 -7.60 -5.15 -7.13
CA MET A 52 -7.09 -4.66 -8.42
C MET A 52 -6.99 -5.78 -9.46
N ILE A 53 -6.44 -6.95 -9.07
CA ILE A 53 -6.36 -8.13 -9.94
C ILE A 53 -7.77 -8.59 -10.33
N MET A 54 -8.70 -8.65 -9.37
CA MET A 54 -10.10 -9.03 -9.66
C MET A 54 -10.79 -8.06 -10.62
N ALA A 55 -10.57 -6.75 -10.47
CA ALA A 55 -11.12 -5.74 -11.37
C ALA A 55 -10.59 -5.93 -12.80
N VAL A 56 -9.28 -6.15 -12.97
CA VAL A 56 -8.66 -6.40 -14.28
C VAL A 56 -9.21 -7.68 -14.92
N LEU A 57 -9.29 -8.78 -14.15
CA LEU A 57 -9.87 -10.04 -14.63
C LEU A 57 -11.34 -9.87 -15.04
N GLY A 58 -12.13 -9.13 -14.25
CA GLY A 58 -13.52 -8.83 -14.58
C GLY A 58 -13.67 -8.07 -15.89
N VAL A 59 -12.81 -7.08 -16.14
CA VAL A 59 -12.80 -6.33 -17.41
C VAL A 59 -12.41 -7.22 -18.58
N ILE A 60 -11.39 -8.08 -18.43
CA ILE A 60 -10.96 -9.01 -19.50
C ILE A 60 -12.08 -10.00 -19.83
N VAL A 61 -12.64 -10.66 -18.82
CA VAL A 61 -13.71 -11.66 -19.01
C VAL A 61 -14.97 -10.99 -19.56
N GLY A 62 -15.37 -9.85 -19.02
CA GLY A 62 -16.51 -9.08 -19.52
C GLY A 62 -16.33 -8.63 -20.97
N GLY A 63 -15.13 -8.16 -21.33
CA GLY A 63 -14.78 -7.80 -22.70
C GLY A 63 -14.85 -8.98 -23.66
N LEU A 64 -14.38 -10.16 -23.25
CA LEU A 64 -14.47 -11.39 -24.04
C LEU A 64 -15.92 -11.81 -24.30
N VAL A 65 -16.77 -11.76 -23.27
CA VAL A 65 -18.20 -12.09 -23.41
C VAL A 65 -18.85 -11.15 -24.43
N ILE A 66 -18.66 -9.83 -24.28
CA ILE A 66 -19.21 -8.85 -25.23
C ILE A 66 -18.70 -9.13 -26.65
N ALA A 67 -17.40 -9.37 -26.82
CA ALA A 67 -16.80 -9.65 -28.12
C ALA A 67 -17.37 -10.91 -28.79
N MET A 68 -17.70 -11.95 -28.01
CA MET A 68 -18.28 -13.19 -28.55
C MET A 68 -19.78 -13.06 -28.88
N TYR A 69 -20.56 -12.31 -28.09
CA TYR A 69 -22.02 -12.22 -28.28
C TYR A 69 -22.45 -11.07 -29.21
N LEU A 70 -21.71 -9.96 -29.28
CA LEU A 70 -22.04 -8.83 -30.15
C LEU A 70 -22.18 -9.21 -31.65
N PRO A 71 -21.32 -10.07 -32.23
CA PRO A 71 -21.48 -10.53 -33.63
C PRO A 71 -22.75 -11.36 -33.84
N ILE A 72 -23.11 -12.19 -32.85
CA ILE A 72 -24.34 -13.00 -32.91
C ILE A 72 -25.57 -12.08 -32.95
N PHE A 73 -25.59 -11.05 -32.11
CA PHE A 73 -26.66 -10.04 -32.10
C PHE A 73 -26.75 -9.28 -33.43
N LYS A 74 -25.61 -8.91 -34.01
CA LYS A 74 -25.56 -8.22 -35.30
C LYS A 74 -26.03 -9.10 -36.46
N LEU A 75 -25.79 -10.41 -36.43
CA LEU A 75 -26.29 -11.35 -37.44
C LEU A 75 -27.80 -11.58 -37.30
N GLY A 76 -28.32 -11.63 -36.07
CA GLY A 76 -29.76 -11.76 -35.82
C GLY A 76 -30.60 -10.54 -36.22
N SER A 77 -30.00 -9.35 -36.31
CA SER A 77 -30.70 -8.13 -36.74
C SER A 77 -30.75 -7.93 -38.26
N VAL A 78 -30.10 -8.78 -39.05
CA VAL A 78 -30.09 -8.70 -40.53
C VAL A 78 -31.11 -9.63 -41.20
N VAL A 79 -31.93 -10.32 -40.42
CA VAL A 79 -33.04 -11.19 -40.88
C VAL A 79 -34.37 -10.55 -40.52
#